data_AF-A0A536ZZD2-F1
#
_entry.id   AF-A0A536ZZD2-F1
#
_cell.length_a   1.000
_cell.length_b   1.000
_cell.length_c   1.000
_cell.angle_alpha   90.00
_cell.angle_beta   90.00
_cell.angle_gamma   90.00
#
_symmetry.space_group_name_H-M   'P 1'
#
loop_
_entity.id
_entity.type
_entity.pdbx_description
1 polymer ?
#
loop_
_entity_poly.entity_id
_entity_poly.type
_entity_poly.pdbx_seq_one_letter_code
_entity_poly.pdbx_strand_id
1 'polypeptide(L)'
;MRMANLQLLHVPYKGSGPALIDLLGGQVESMMDQLTASIGHIREGRIRVLAISSLKRSPLLPEVPTLDELGVKGYEAATFTGIFVPAGTPAPVVEKLAAALRKAMANESVRSRYRAMGVEVMDMGQAEFAAYVRADYQKWLKVAREGNIVIE
;
A
#
# COMPACT_ATOMS: atom_id res chain seq x y z
N MET A 1 -1.20 4.50 17.08
CA MET A 1 -2.40 4.27 16.23
C MET A 1 -3.66 4.83 16.91
N ARG A 2 -4.13 6.01 16.47
CA ARG A 2 -5.28 6.71 17.09
C ARG A 2 -6.60 5.93 17.08
N MET A 3 -6.97 5.32 15.95
CA MET A 3 -8.23 4.55 15.83
C MET A 3 -8.26 3.31 16.74
N ALA A 4 -7.10 2.78 17.11
CA ALA A 4 -6.96 1.65 18.03
C ALA A 4 -6.68 2.08 19.48
N ASN A 5 -6.66 3.39 19.75
CA ASN A 5 -6.25 3.96 21.04
C ASN A 5 -4.88 3.44 21.55
N LEU A 6 -3.93 3.25 20.63
CA LEU A 6 -2.57 2.81 20.94
C LEU A 6 -1.58 3.94 20.77
N GLN A 7 -0.65 4.10 21.72
CA GLN A 7 0.52 4.95 21.59
C GLN A 7 1.69 4.10 21.09
N LEU A 8 2.23 4.46 19.92
CA LEU A 8 3.39 3.80 19.32
C LEU A 8 4.41 4.89 18.97
N LEU A 9 5.69 4.64 19.25
CA LEU A 9 6.77 5.51 18.81
C LEU A 9 7.01 5.29 17.32
N HIS A 10 6.88 6.34 16.52
CA HIS A 10 7.23 6.28 15.10
C HIS A 10 8.74 6.48 14.94
N VAL A 11 9.43 5.45 14.42
CA VAL A 11 10.84 5.52 14.04
C VAL A 11 10.91 5.58 12.51
N PRO A 12 11.25 6.74 11.91
CA PRO A 12 11.22 6.90 10.46
C PRO A 12 12.44 6.26 9.78
N TYR A 13 12.21 5.60 8.64
CA TYR A 13 13.26 5.08 7.77
C TYR A 13 13.11 5.63 6.35
N LYS A 14 14.19 5.58 5.56
CA LYS A 14 14.21 5.99 4.15
C LYS A 14 13.47 5.01 3.20
N GLY A 15 12.77 4.03 3.74
CA GLY A 15 12.04 3.00 3.01
C GLY A 15 12.03 1.65 3.73
N SER A 16 11.32 0.67 3.17
CA SER A 16 11.12 -0.65 3.79
C SER A 16 12.42 -1.44 3.98
N GLY A 17 13.41 -1.28 3.09
CA GLY A 17 14.67 -2.04 3.15
C GLY A 17 15.41 -1.87 4.48
N PRO A 18 15.83 -0.65 4.85
CA PRO A 18 16.42 -0.39 6.16
C PRO A 18 15.52 -0.76 7.35
N ALA A 19 14.22 -0.49 7.27
CA ALA A 19 13.27 -0.81 8.34
C ALA A 19 13.15 -2.32 8.59
N LEU A 20 13.16 -3.13 7.53
CA LEU A 20 13.11 -4.59 7.63
C LEU A 20 14.37 -5.18 8.26
N ILE A 21 15.54 -4.61 7.97
CA ILE A 21 16.80 -5.03 8.59
C ILE A 21 16.71 -4.83 10.11
N ASP A 22 16.24 -3.67 10.54
CA ASP A 22 16.14 -3.32 11.97
C ASP A 22 15.03 -4.12 12.67
N LEU A 23 13.91 -4.41 12.01
CA LEU A 23 12.90 -5.33 12.54
C LEU A 23 13.48 -6.73 12.76
N LEU A 24 14.14 -7.28 11.74
CA LEU A 24 14.72 -8.63 11.79
C LEU A 24 15.87 -8.72 12.79
N GLY A 25 16.60 -7.62 13.00
CA GLY A 25 17.66 -7.48 14.00
C GLY A 25 17.15 -7.10 15.39
N GLY A 26 15.83 -6.95 15.58
CA GLY A 26 15.21 -6.64 16.87
C GLY A 26 15.48 -5.21 17.38
N GLN A 27 15.88 -4.29 16.52
CA GLN A 27 16.08 -2.86 16.86
C GLN A 27 14.75 -2.09 16.92
N VAL A 28 13.72 -2.58 16.22
CA VAL A 28 12.33 -2.13 16.37
C VAL A 28 11.43 -3.36 16.57
N GLU A 29 10.40 -3.24 17.41
CA GLU A 29 9.53 -4.37 17.75
C GLU A 29 8.42 -4.61 16.72
N SER A 30 8.09 -3.59 15.92
CA SER A 30 7.00 -3.65 14.95
C SER A 30 7.20 -2.65 13.82
N MET A 31 6.57 -2.93 12.69
CA MET A 31 6.49 -2.00 11.56
C MET A 31 5.15 -2.15 10.83
N MET A 32 4.73 -1.09 10.15
CA MET A 32 3.73 -1.15 9.09
C MET A 32 4.44 -1.05 7.76
N ASP A 33 4.20 -2.01 6.87
CA ASP A 33 4.92 -2.11 5.59
C ASP A 33 4.04 -2.64 4.47
N GLN A 34 4.54 -2.51 3.23
CA GLN A 34 3.92 -3.10 2.06
C GLN A 34 4.25 -4.61 1.97
N LEU A 35 3.23 -5.42 1.67
CA LEU A 35 3.39 -6.86 1.52
C LEU A 35 4.43 -7.23 0.45
N THR A 36 4.57 -6.40 -0.60
CA THR A 36 5.57 -6.57 -1.66
C THR A 36 7.01 -6.65 -1.16
N ALA A 37 7.36 -5.86 -0.13
CA ALA A 37 8.70 -5.86 0.46
C ALA A 37 8.85 -6.97 1.52
N SER A 38 7.79 -7.26 2.27
CA SER A 38 7.83 -8.16 3.42
C SER A 38 7.53 -9.64 3.11
N ILE A 39 6.87 -9.98 1.99
CA ILE A 39 6.31 -11.32 1.75
C ILE A 39 7.35 -12.46 1.80
N GLY A 40 8.58 -12.23 1.35
CA GLY A 40 9.65 -13.24 1.42
C GLY A 40 9.98 -13.61 2.87
N HIS A 41 10.21 -12.60 3.72
CA HIS A 41 10.49 -12.77 5.14
C HIS A 41 9.32 -13.40 5.90
N ILE A 42 8.08 -13.07 5.52
CA ILE A 42 6.87 -13.66 6.11
C ILE A 42 6.79 -15.16 5.77
N ARG A 43 7.00 -15.54 4.51
CA ARG A 43 6.97 -16.95 4.06
C ARG A 43 8.05 -17.80 4.74
N GLU A 44 9.20 -17.21 5.04
CA GLU A 44 10.28 -17.86 5.76
C GLU A 44 10.06 -17.93 7.28
N GLY A 45 8.94 -17.41 7.79
CA GLY A 45 8.61 -17.40 9.22
C GLY A 45 9.46 -16.44 10.05
N ARG A 46 10.19 -15.52 9.42
CA ARG A 46 11.04 -14.54 10.11
C ARG A 46 10.27 -13.34 10.64
N ILE A 47 9.07 -13.09 10.10
CA ILE A 47 8.19 -12.01 10.52
C ILE A 47 6.82 -12.59 10.87
N ARG A 48 6.30 -12.22 12.05
CA ARG A 48 4.92 -12.51 12.42
C ARG A 48 4.02 -11.35 11.98
N VAL A 49 3.08 -11.62 11.08
CA VAL A 49 2.09 -10.64 10.64
C VAL A 49 0.97 -10.55 11.68
N LEU A 50 0.66 -9.33 12.12
CA LEU A 50 -0.39 -9.10 13.12
C LEU A 50 -1.75 -8.79 12.48
N ALA A 51 -1.76 -8.00 11.41
CA ALA A 51 -2.97 -7.59 10.72
C ALA A 51 -2.69 -7.08 9.30
N ILE A 52 -3.72 -7.07 8.47
CA ILE A 52 -3.76 -6.43 7.15
C ILE A 52 -4.44 -5.05 7.25
N SER A 53 -3.90 -4.04 6.57
CA SER A 53 -4.39 -2.65 6.62
C SER A 53 -5.45 -2.29 5.57
N SER A 54 -5.76 -3.20 4.64
CA SER A 54 -6.92 -3.09 3.74
C SER A 54 -8.20 -3.60 4.39
N LEU A 55 -9.36 -3.22 3.86
CA LEU A 55 -10.66 -3.71 4.34
C LEU A 55 -10.87 -5.21 4.09
N LYS A 56 -10.13 -5.79 3.13
CA LYS A 56 -10.17 -7.23 2.81
C LYS A 56 -8.83 -7.87 3.14
N ARG A 57 -8.87 -9.14 3.55
CA ARG A 57 -7.68 -9.96 3.74
C ARG A 57 -6.91 -10.12 2.43
N SER A 58 -5.60 -10.27 2.54
CA SER A 58 -4.78 -10.62 1.38
C SER A 58 -5.00 -12.09 1.01
N PRO A 59 -5.17 -12.44 -0.27
CA PRO A 59 -5.20 -13.83 -0.71
C PRO A 59 -3.90 -14.59 -0.42
N LEU A 60 -2.78 -13.89 -0.20
CA LEU A 60 -1.51 -14.50 0.19
C LEU A 60 -1.41 -14.83 1.68
N LEU A 61 -2.27 -14.25 2.52
CA LEU A 61 -2.29 -14.41 3.96
C LEU A 61 -3.75 -14.52 4.45
N PRO A 62 -4.53 -15.52 3.97
CA PRO A 62 -5.96 -15.61 4.24
C PRO A 62 -6.30 -15.82 5.72
N GLU A 63 -5.36 -16.35 6.51
CA GLU A 63 -5.47 -16.54 7.96
C GLU A 63 -5.25 -15.25 8.76
N VAL A 64 -4.58 -14.26 8.18
CA VAL A 64 -4.27 -13.00 8.87
C VAL A 64 -5.50 -12.06 8.79
N PRO A 65 -6.03 -11.59 9.94
CA PRO A 65 -7.20 -10.72 9.94
C PRO A 65 -6.86 -9.31 9.46
N THR A 66 -7.87 -8.56 9.04
CA THR A 66 -7.73 -7.12 8.83
C THR A 66 -7.83 -6.35 10.14
N LEU A 67 -7.34 -5.11 10.18
CA LEU A 67 -7.57 -4.22 11.33
C LEU A 67 -9.06 -3.94 11.57
N ASP A 68 -9.87 -3.91 10.50
CA ASP A 68 -11.32 -3.79 10.62
C ASP A 68 -11.96 -5.00 11.32
N GLU A 69 -11.54 -6.21 10.96
CA GLU A 69 -11.99 -7.46 11.60
C GLU A 69 -11.57 -7.53 13.07
N LEU A 70 -10.41 -6.96 13.42
CA LEU A 70 -9.89 -6.85 14.79
C LEU A 70 -10.56 -5.75 15.62
N GLY A 71 -11.59 -5.08 15.10
CA GLY A 71 -12.38 -4.08 15.83
C GLY A 71 -11.94 -2.63 15.63
N VAL A 72 -10.91 -2.36 14.83
CA VAL A 72 -10.55 -1.00 14.41
C VAL A 72 -11.41 -0.64 13.20
N LYS A 73 -12.70 -0.44 13.44
CA LYS A 73 -13.71 -0.33 12.38
C LYS A 73 -13.46 0.80 11.39
N GLY A 74 -13.59 0.49 10.11
CA GLY A 74 -13.34 1.39 8.99
C GLY A 74 -11.86 1.71 8.76
N TYR A 75 -10.93 1.00 9.41
CA TYR A 75 -9.51 1.21 9.17
C TYR A 75 -9.12 0.74 7.77
N GLU A 76 -8.72 1.69 6.93
CA GLU A 76 -8.23 1.42 5.59
C GLU A 76 -7.03 2.30 5.23
N ALA A 77 -5.86 1.66 5.18
CA ALA A 77 -4.60 2.27 4.76
C ALA A 77 -3.91 1.37 3.74
N ALA A 78 -4.57 1.18 2.59
CA ALA A 78 -3.99 0.50 1.44
C ALA A 78 -3.12 1.47 0.62
N THR A 79 -1.94 1.01 0.19
CA THR A 79 -1.08 1.74 -0.73
C THR A 79 -1.43 1.41 -2.17
N PHE A 80 -1.35 2.38 -3.08
CA PHE A 80 -1.45 2.14 -4.51
C PHE A 80 -0.20 2.63 -5.25
N THR A 81 0.02 2.06 -6.43
CA THR A 81 1.04 2.53 -7.38
C THR A 81 0.35 2.86 -8.69
N GLY A 82 0.67 4.01 -9.27
CA GLY A 82 0.13 4.45 -10.55
C GLY A 82 1.13 5.24 -11.37
N ILE A 83 0.76 5.53 -12.62
CA ILE A 83 1.60 6.29 -13.56
C ILE A 83 1.02 7.70 -13.69
N PHE A 84 1.89 8.69 -13.54
CA PHE A 84 1.57 10.11 -13.70
C PHE A 84 2.39 10.69 -14.85
N VAL A 85 1.85 11.72 -15.48
CA VAL A 85 2.52 12.48 -16.53
C VAL A 85 2.47 13.98 -16.18
N PRO A 86 3.40 14.80 -16.70
CA PRO A 86 3.36 16.24 -16.49
C PRO A 86 2.02 16.85 -16.90
N ALA A 87 1.59 17.89 -16.19
CA ALA A 87 0.43 18.67 -16.57
C ALA A 87 0.63 19.25 -17.99
N GLY A 88 -0.42 19.19 -18.83
CA GLY A 88 -0.35 19.63 -20.23
C GLY A 88 0.24 18.61 -21.21
N THR A 89 0.58 17.39 -20.77
CA THR A 89 0.98 16.31 -21.70
C THR A 89 -0.11 16.11 -22.76
N PRO A 90 0.20 16.12 -24.08
CA PRO A 90 -0.80 15.99 -25.13
C PRO A 90 -1.62 14.70 -25.02
N ALA A 91 -2.94 14.79 -25.25
CA ALA A 91 -3.85 13.66 -25.14
C ALA A 91 -3.39 12.40 -25.93
N PRO A 92 -2.89 12.51 -27.17
CA PRO A 92 -2.41 11.34 -27.91
C PRO A 92 -1.24 10.60 -27.22
N VAL A 93 -0.40 11.33 -26.47
CA VAL A 93 0.71 10.72 -25.70
C VAL A 93 0.17 9.98 -24.49
N VAL A 94 -0.79 10.58 -23.78
CA VAL A 94 -1.46 9.97 -22.62
C VAL A 94 -2.18 8.69 -23.05
N GLU A 95 -2.92 8.73 -24.15
CA GLU A 95 -3.63 7.58 -24.71
C GLU A 95 -2.68 6.45 -25.09
N LYS A 96 -1.56 6.77 -25.74
CA LYS A 96 -0.52 5.78 -26.08
C LYS A 96 0.07 5.11 -24.84
N LEU A 97 0.35 5.88 -23.79
CA LEU A 97 0.86 5.33 -22.51
C LEU A 97 -0.20 4.46 -21.83
N ALA A 98 -1.45 4.91 -21.78
CA ALA A 98 -2.55 4.15 -21.19
C ALA A 98 -2.80 2.83 -21.93
N ALA A 99 -2.75 2.84 -23.26
CA ALA A 99 -2.87 1.64 -24.08
C ALA A 99 -1.72 0.66 -23.84
N ALA A 100 -0.47 1.15 -23.75
CA ALA A 100 0.69 0.33 -23.44
C ALA A 100 0.59 -0.29 -22.04
N LEU A 101 0.15 0.48 -21.04
CA LEU A 101 -0.06 0.00 -19.68
C LEU A 101 -1.13 -1.11 -19.64
N ARG A 102 -2.28 -0.90 -20.28
CA ARG A 102 -3.35 -1.91 -20.39
C ARG A 102 -2.84 -3.20 -21.03
N LYS A 103 -2.06 -3.09 -22.11
CA LYS A 103 -1.45 -4.26 -22.77
C LYS A 103 -0.49 -5.00 -21.84
N ALA A 104 0.33 -4.27 -21.07
CA ALA A 104 1.24 -4.87 -20.10
C ALA A 104 0.48 -5.57 -18.95
N MET A 105 -0.58 -4.95 -18.43
CA MET A 105 -1.39 -5.50 -17.33
C MET A 105 -2.31 -6.65 -17.76
N ALA A 106 -2.56 -6.81 -19.07
CA ALA A 106 -3.22 -7.98 -19.64
C ALA A 106 -2.29 -9.19 -19.80
N ASN A 107 -0.96 -9.00 -19.66
CA ASN A 107 -0.01 -10.11 -19.74
C ASN A 107 -0.04 -10.95 -18.45
N GLU A 108 -0.33 -12.25 -18.58
CA GLU A 108 -0.48 -13.13 -17.43
C GLU A 108 0.81 -13.32 -16.63
N SER A 109 1.99 -13.28 -17.25
CA SER A 109 3.25 -13.39 -16.51
C SER A 109 3.47 -12.18 -15.60
N VAL A 110 3.05 -10.99 -16.06
CA VAL A 110 3.08 -9.74 -15.28
C VAL A 110 2.08 -9.82 -14.13
N ARG A 111 0.83 -10.20 -14.41
CA ARG A 111 -0.22 -10.36 -13.39
C ARG A 111 0.17 -11.39 -12.34
N SER A 112 0.69 -12.53 -12.76
CA SER A 112 1.16 -13.61 -11.87
C SER A 112 2.26 -13.12 -10.94
N ARG A 113 3.26 -12.39 -11.46
CA ARG A 113 4.33 -11.82 -10.65
C ARG A 113 3.80 -10.82 -9.62
N TYR A 114 2.86 -9.95 -10.01
CA TYR A 114 2.23 -9.02 -9.08
C TYR A 114 1.43 -9.74 -7.98
N ARG A 115 0.62 -10.73 -8.36
CA ARG A 115 -0.13 -11.56 -7.40
C ARG A 115 0.79 -12.29 -6.42
N ALA A 116 1.91 -12.82 -6.90
CA ALA A 116 2.89 -13.52 -6.06
C ALA A 116 3.55 -12.61 -4.99
N MET A 117 3.56 -11.29 -5.24
CA MET A 117 4.03 -10.25 -4.31
C MET A 117 2.90 -9.60 -3.51
N GLY A 118 1.64 -10.02 -3.70
CA GLY A 118 0.49 -9.52 -2.97
C GLY A 118 -0.09 -8.22 -3.54
N VAL A 119 0.24 -7.89 -4.79
CA VAL A 119 -0.32 -6.74 -5.49
C VAL A 119 -1.60 -7.14 -6.20
N GLU A 120 -2.67 -6.40 -5.91
CA GLU A 120 -3.92 -6.47 -6.67
C GLU A 120 -3.87 -5.46 -7.82
N VAL A 121 -4.07 -5.95 -9.05
CA VAL A 121 -4.09 -5.10 -10.23
C VAL A 121 -5.46 -4.43 -10.33
N MET A 122 -5.49 -3.12 -10.13
CA MET A 122 -6.68 -2.29 -10.35
C MET A 122 -6.72 -1.82 -11.81
N ASP A 123 -7.78 -2.19 -12.53
CA ASP A 123 -8.00 -1.73 -13.90
C ASP A 123 -8.88 -0.49 -13.88
N MET A 124 -8.24 0.67 -13.74
CA MET A 124 -8.91 1.97 -13.72
C MET A 124 -8.66 2.74 -15.01
N GLY A 125 -9.72 3.29 -15.60
CA GLY A 125 -9.59 4.28 -16.66
C GLY A 125 -8.98 5.60 -16.14
N GLN A 126 -8.56 6.50 -17.03
CA GLN A 126 -7.93 7.76 -16.63
C GLN A 126 -8.81 8.62 -15.71
N ALA A 127 -10.10 8.76 -16.05
CA ALA A 127 -11.05 9.55 -15.25
C ALA A 127 -11.28 8.94 -13.87
N GLU A 128 -11.39 7.61 -13.81
CA GLU A 128 -11.56 6.85 -12.57
C GLU A 128 -10.31 6.95 -11.70
N PHE A 129 -9.12 6.74 -12.26
CA PHE A 129 -7.86 6.89 -11.55
C PHE A 129 -7.67 8.32 -11.01
N ALA A 130 -8.04 9.34 -11.79
CA ALA A 130 -8.01 10.72 -11.33
C ALA A 130 -8.98 10.97 -10.16
N ALA A 131 -10.17 10.37 -10.19
CA ALA A 131 -11.12 10.44 -9.08
C ALA A 131 -10.61 9.71 -7.83
N TYR A 132 -10.02 8.54 -8.01
CA TYR A 132 -9.38 7.75 -6.96
C TYR A 132 -8.27 8.53 -6.26
N VAL A 133 -7.33 9.12 -7.03
CA VAL A 133 -6.23 9.93 -6.48
C VAL A 133 -6.76 11.15 -5.71
N ARG A 134 -7.81 11.82 -6.21
CA ARG A 134 -8.44 12.94 -5.48
C ARG A 134 -9.06 12.48 -4.17
N ALA A 135 -9.77 11.35 -4.15
CA ALA A 135 -10.38 10.82 -2.94
C ALA A 135 -9.32 10.42 -1.91
N ASP A 136 -8.25 9.75 -2.34
CA ASP A 136 -7.15 9.35 -1.47
C ASP A 136 -6.41 10.56 -0.89
N TYR A 137 -6.16 11.59 -1.70
CA TYR A 137 -5.60 12.86 -1.24
C TYR A 137 -6.47 13.51 -0.15
N GLN A 138 -7.79 13.59 -0.34
CA GLN A 138 -8.69 14.18 0.66
C GLN A 138 -8.71 13.37 1.96
N LYS A 139 -8.70 12.03 1.88
CA LYS A 139 -8.59 11.14 3.03
C LYS A 139 -7.31 11.43 3.83
N TRP A 140 -6.15 11.42 3.17
CA TRP A 140 -4.87 11.61 3.86
C TRP A 140 -4.66 13.04 4.36
N LEU A 141 -5.16 14.06 3.65
CA LEU A 141 -5.15 15.44 4.12
C LEU A 141 -5.91 15.58 5.44
N LYS A 142 -7.08 14.94 5.56
CA LYS A 142 -7.85 14.90 6.80
C LYS A 142 -7.07 14.22 7.92
N VAL A 143 -6.51 13.04 7.66
CA VAL A 143 -5.71 12.29 8.64
C VAL A 143 -4.51 13.09 9.13
N ALA A 144 -3.76 13.73 8.23
CA ALA A 144 -2.60 14.53 8.58
C ALA A 144 -2.98 15.72 9.47
N ARG A 145 -4.05 16.45 9.12
CA ARG A 145 -4.56 17.58 9.92
C ARG A 145 -5.04 17.13 11.30
N GLU A 146 -5.82 16.07 11.37
CA GLU A 146 -6.33 15.54 12.63
C GLU A 146 -5.23 14.97 13.52
N GLY A 147 -4.15 14.47 12.93
CA GLY A 147 -2.98 13.92 13.61
C GLY A 147 -1.88 14.94 13.90
N ASN A 148 -2.03 16.21 13.49
CA ASN A 148 -0.97 17.23 13.53
C ASN A 148 0.36 16.73 12.93
N ILE A 149 0.28 15.99 11.82
CA ILE A 149 1.44 15.40 11.15
C ILE A 149 2.03 16.44 10.19
N VAL A 150 3.30 16.77 10.38
CA VAL A 150 4.10 17.64 9.51
C VAL A 150 5.35 16.89 9.07
N ILE A 151 5.78 17.12 7.82
CA ILE A 151 7.07 16.64 7.32
C ILE A 151 8.07 17.76 7.57
N GLU A 152 9.14 17.46 8.30
CA GLU A 152 10.28 18.35 8.52
C GLU A 152 11.38 18.13 7.48
#